data_AF-A0A4R8S3X6-F1
#
_entry.id   AF-A0A4R8S3X6-F1
#
_cell.length_a   1.000
_cell.length_b   1.000
_cell.length_c   1.000
_cell.angle_alpha   90.00
_cell.angle_beta   90.00
_cell.angle_gamma   90.00
#
_symmetry.space_group_name_H-M   'P 1'
#
loop_
_entity.id
_entity.type
_entity.pdbx_description
1 polymer ?
#
loop_
_entity_poly.entity_id
_entity_poly.type
_entity_poly.pdbx_seq_one_letter_code
_entity_poly.pdbx_strand_id
1 'polypeptide(L)'
;MKASRAGMPLASEETSVSDSELLGGYRSGVTRIGTGAVAGRIVLLWYGKGAAHPNRSLGTVVIATTTAAPVTLDDLYRDRSAALVRLRSLLPELDPTKRVYAAELTDTHFGDAWLPTSAGLQVVRARRARRRRLRPRSGAMGTHR
;
A
#
# COMPACT_ATOMS: atom_id res chain seq x y z
N MET A 1 7.08 -24.67 -8.82
CA MET A 1 7.85 -23.86 -9.79
C MET A 1 8.76 -22.89 -9.02
N LYS A 2 10.08 -23.05 -9.11
CA LYS A 2 11.03 -22.02 -8.68
C LYS A 2 11.20 -21.05 -9.83
N ALA A 3 10.79 -19.78 -9.67
CA ALA A 3 11.13 -18.75 -10.64
C ALA A 3 12.65 -18.58 -10.65
N SER A 4 13.28 -18.79 -11.81
CA SER A 4 14.71 -18.57 -11.97
C SER A 4 14.99 -17.06 -11.97
N ARG A 5 15.99 -16.60 -11.21
CA ARG A 5 16.43 -15.19 -11.18
C ARG A 5 17.14 -14.74 -12.46
N ALA A 6 17.33 -15.65 -13.42
CA ALA A 6 17.98 -15.38 -14.70
C ALA A 6 17.09 -14.47 -15.56
N GLY A 7 17.33 -13.16 -15.50
CA GLY A 7 16.61 -12.16 -16.30
C GLY A 7 16.11 -10.95 -15.53
N MET A 8 16.21 -10.94 -14.19
CA MET A 8 15.99 -9.72 -13.43
C MET A 8 17.22 -8.81 -13.61
N PRO A 9 17.04 -7.51 -13.94
CA PRO A 9 18.17 -6.59 -13.97
C PRO A 9 18.88 -6.64 -12.62
N LEU A 10 20.22 -6.69 -12.65
CA LEU A 10 21.03 -6.57 -11.44
C LEU A 10 20.61 -5.27 -10.74
N ALA A 11 20.37 -5.33 -9.43
CA ALA A 11 20.06 -4.14 -8.65
C ALA A 11 21.13 -3.09 -8.94
N SER A 12 20.74 -1.95 -9.50
CA SER A 12 21.69 -0.87 -9.77
C SER A 12 22.10 -0.24 -8.45
N GLU A 13 23.32 0.30 -8.37
CA GLU A 13 23.74 1.07 -7.19
C GLU A 13 22.89 2.34 -6.97
N GLU A 14 22.08 2.72 -7.96
CA GLU A 14 21.17 3.86 -7.90
C GLU A 14 19.82 3.52 -7.28
N THR A 15 19.29 2.33 -7.51
CA THR A 15 18.00 1.90 -6.96
C THR A 15 17.96 0.39 -6.72
N SER A 16 17.66 0.00 -5.49
CA SER A 16 17.33 -1.38 -5.16
C SER A 16 15.83 -1.55 -4.96
N VAL A 17 15.30 -2.69 -5.40
CA VAL A 17 13.92 -3.11 -5.19
C VAL A 17 13.94 -4.58 -4.76
N SER A 18 13.20 -4.90 -3.71
CA SER A 18 13.02 -6.27 -3.24
C SER A 18 11.59 -6.51 -2.79
N ASP A 19 11.20 -7.78 -2.71
CA ASP A 19 9.96 -8.16 -2.04
C ASP A 19 9.95 -7.69 -0.58
N SER A 20 8.76 -7.41 -0.07
CA SER A 20 8.55 -6.97 1.30
C SER A 20 7.23 -7.48 1.86
N GLU A 21 7.02 -7.17 3.13
CA GLU A 21 5.80 -7.43 3.88
C GLU A 21 5.28 -6.14 4.51
N LEU A 22 3.96 -5.99 4.61
CA LEU A 22 3.31 -4.99 5.47
C LEU A 22 3.09 -5.55 6.88
N LEU A 23 2.85 -4.67 7.85
CA LEU A 23 2.44 -5.06 9.20
C LEU A 23 1.31 -6.10 9.17
N GLY A 24 1.52 -7.23 9.84
CA GLY A 24 0.55 -8.32 9.93
C GLY A 24 0.70 -9.45 8.91
N GLY A 25 1.88 -9.68 8.33
CA GLY A 25 2.09 -10.86 7.47
C GLY A 25 1.86 -10.62 5.98
N TYR A 26 1.39 -9.44 5.59
CA TYR A 26 0.86 -9.21 4.25
C TYR A 26 1.96 -9.00 3.21
N ARG A 27 2.20 -10.03 2.38
CA ARG A 27 3.19 -10.03 1.29
C ARG A 27 2.57 -9.83 -0.09
N SER A 28 3.42 -9.71 -1.11
CA SER A 28 3.02 -9.87 -2.52
C SER A 28 2.38 -11.25 -2.74
N GLY A 29 1.35 -11.32 -3.58
CA GLY A 29 0.69 -12.58 -3.93
C GLY A 29 -0.76 -12.41 -4.38
N VAL A 30 -1.33 -13.51 -4.85
CA VAL A 30 -2.75 -13.59 -5.22
C VAL A 30 -3.60 -13.56 -3.95
N THR A 31 -4.56 -12.65 -3.90
CA THR A 31 -5.46 -12.46 -2.76
C THR A 31 -6.86 -13.00 -3.03
N ARG A 32 -7.23 -13.17 -4.31
CA ARG A 32 -8.50 -13.78 -4.71
C ARG A 32 -8.38 -14.45 -6.07
N ILE A 33 -8.97 -15.62 -6.19
CA ILE A 33 -9.36 -16.25 -7.45
C ILE A 33 -10.84 -16.56 -7.31
N GLY A 34 -11.68 -16.02 -8.19
CA GLY A 34 -13.10 -16.29 -8.15
C GLY A 34 -13.83 -15.81 -9.38
N THR A 35 -15.12 -16.14 -9.45
CA THR A 35 -16.00 -15.68 -10.52
C THR A 35 -15.99 -14.16 -10.59
N GLY A 36 -15.65 -13.62 -11.76
CA GLY A 36 -15.60 -12.18 -12.02
C GLY A 36 -14.19 -11.58 -12.00
N ALA A 37 -13.31 -11.99 -11.07
CA ALA A 37 -11.96 -11.43 -11.00
C ALA A 37 -10.89 -12.33 -10.36
N VAL A 38 -9.67 -12.23 -10.88
CA VAL A 38 -8.42 -12.60 -10.19
C VAL A 38 -7.79 -11.32 -9.65
N ALA A 39 -7.41 -11.33 -8.37
CA ALA A 39 -6.80 -10.18 -7.74
C ALA A 39 -5.51 -10.54 -7.00
N GLY A 40 -4.56 -9.62 -7.03
CA GLY A 40 -3.28 -9.74 -6.37
C GLY A 40 -2.82 -8.43 -5.76
N ARG A 41 -1.93 -8.56 -4.80
CA ARG A 41 -1.23 -7.46 -4.15
C ARG A 41 0.26 -7.55 -4.45
N ILE A 42 0.90 -6.39 -4.60
CA ILE A 42 2.35 -6.24 -4.75
C ILE A 42 2.85 -5.38 -3.59
N VAL A 43 3.83 -5.89 -2.84
CA VAL A 43 4.46 -5.19 -1.71
C VAL A 43 5.96 -5.16 -1.94
N LEU A 44 6.50 -3.96 -2.12
CA LEU A 44 7.90 -3.74 -2.46
C LEU A 44 8.59 -2.93 -1.37
N LEU A 45 9.84 -3.28 -1.05
CA LEU A 45 10.79 -2.41 -0.38
C LEU A 45 11.74 -1.87 -1.45
N TRP A 46 11.91 -0.56 -1.50
CA TRP A 46 12.83 0.05 -2.45
C TRP A 46 13.69 1.13 -1.80
N TYR A 47 14.90 1.29 -2.27
CA TYR A 47 15.83 2.33 -1.84
C TYR A 47 16.39 3.01 -3.07
N GLY A 48 16.20 4.32 -3.17
CA GLY A 48 16.90 5.16 -4.16
C GLY A 48 18.13 5.79 -3.51
N LYS A 49 19.22 5.93 -4.27
CA LYS A 49 20.45 6.59 -3.83
C LYS A 49 20.16 7.96 -3.21
N GLY A 50 20.73 8.20 -2.03
CA GLY A 50 20.52 9.45 -1.27
C GLY A 50 19.22 9.49 -0.45
N ALA A 51 18.36 8.46 -0.53
CA ALA A 51 17.24 8.35 0.38
C ALA A 51 17.72 8.13 1.83
N ALA A 52 17.04 8.74 2.79
CA ALA A 52 17.37 8.60 4.21
C ALA A 52 17.02 7.21 4.79
N HIS A 53 16.16 6.45 4.11
CA HIS A 53 15.73 5.11 4.48
C HIS A 53 15.03 4.43 3.30
N PRO A 54 14.98 3.08 3.26
CA PRO A 54 14.13 2.36 2.32
C PRO A 54 12.65 2.75 2.46
N ASN A 55 11.94 2.77 1.34
CA ASN A 55 10.52 3.05 1.21
C ASN A 55 9.75 1.76 0.96
N ARG A 56 8.52 1.68 1.47
CA ARG A 56 7.60 0.59 1.13
C ARG A 56 6.52 1.09 0.19
N SER A 57 6.30 0.35 -0.88
CA SER A 57 5.21 0.58 -1.84
C SER A 57 4.23 -0.59 -1.78
N LEU A 58 2.96 -0.27 -1.99
CA LEU A 58 1.85 -1.19 -2.10
C LEU A 58 1.14 -0.90 -3.42
N GLY A 59 0.92 -1.93 -4.22
CA GLY A 59 0.04 -1.88 -5.38
C GLY A 59 -0.95 -3.04 -5.36
N THR A 60 -2.06 -2.89 -6.07
CA THR A 60 -3.00 -3.97 -6.31
C THR A 60 -3.22 -4.14 -7.80
N VAL A 61 -3.55 -5.36 -8.20
CA VAL A 61 -3.90 -5.72 -9.57
C VAL A 61 -5.19 -6.50 -9.50
N VAL A 62 -6.18 -6.11 -10.29
CA VAL A 62 -7.47 -6.80 -10.41
C VAL A 62 -7.74 -7.00 -11.88
N ILE A 63 -7.99 -8.24 -12.28
CA ILE A 63 -8.21 -8.64 -13.68
C ILE A 63 -9.54 -9.34 -13.77
N ALA A 64 -10.40 -8.89 -14.70
CA ALA A 64 -11.68 -9.52 -14.97
C ALA A 64 -11.46 -10.91 -15.58
N THR A 65 -12.11 -11.94 -15.03
CA THR A 65 -11.92 -13.32 -15.51
C THR A 65 -12.54 -13.58 -16.88
N THR A 66 -13.48 -12.75 -17.31
CA THR A 66 -14.23 -12.91 -18.56
C THR A 66 -13.51 -12.31 -19.76
N THR A 67 -12.81 -11.20 -19.56
CA THR A 67 -12.17 -10.43 -20.64
C THR A 67 -10.65 -10.37 -20.53
N ALA A 68 -10.09 -10.82 -19.41
CA ALA A 68 -8.69 -10.61 -19.05
C ALA A 68 -8.25 -9.13 -19.02
N ALA A 69 -9.20 -8.19 -18.98
CA ALA A 69 -8.92 -6.77 -18.87
C ALA A 69 -8.66 -6.39 -17.40
N PRO A 70 -7.83 -5.36 -17.14
CA PRO A 70 -7.75 -4.73 -15.82
C PRO A 70 -9.13 -4.22 -15.38
N VAL A 71 -9.43 -4.37 -14.09
CA VAL A 71 -10.57 -3.72 -13.45
C VAL A 71 -10.04 -2.54 -12.65
N THR A 72 -10.56 -1.36 -12.94
CA THR A 72 -10.25 -0.09 -12.28
C THR A 72 -11.42 0.32 -11.39
N LEU A 73 -11.26 1.39 -10.60
CA LEU A 73 -12.41 1.93 -9.85
C LEU A 73 -13.50 2.51 -10.77
N ASP A 74 -13.13 3.00 -11.95
CA ASP A 74 -14.09 3.59 -12.89
C ASP A 74 -15.01 2.51 -13.48
N ASP A 75 -14.56 1.25 -13.49
CA ASP A 75 -15.40 0.09 -13.85
C ASP A 75 -16.37 -0.32 -12.73
N LEU A 76 -16.09 0.06 -11.47
CA LEU A 76 -16.89 -0.31 -10.31
C LEU A 76 -17.97 0.72 -9.98
N TYR A 77 -17.65 2.00 -10.14
CA TYR A 77 -18.51 3.09 -9.71
C TYR A 77 -18.99 3.92 -10.89
N ARG A 78 -20.30 3.91 -11.13
CA ARG A 78 -20.94 4.82 -12.09
C ARG A 78 -20.76 6.30 -11.70
N ASP A 79 -20.74 6.59 -10.40
CA ASP A 79 -20.44 7.92 -9.84
C ASP A 79 -19.36 7.80 -8.77
N ARG A 80 -18.12 8.09 -9.18
CA ARG A 80 -16.94 8.01 -8.32
C ARG A 80 -16.97 9.02 -7.17
N SER A 81 -17.49 10.22 -7.42
CA SER A 81 -17.60 11.27 -6.41
C SER A 81 -18.57 10.85 -5.30
N ALA A 82 -19.73 10.32 -5.67
CA ALA A 82 -20.70 9.81 -4.71
C ALA A 82 -20.14 8.61 -3.91
N ALA A 83 -19.41 7.71 -4.57
CA ALA A 83 -18.75 6.59 -3.90
C ALA A 83 -17.71 7.05 -2.87
N LEU A 84 -16.91 8.06 -3.20
CA LEU A 84 -15.92 8.64 -2.28
C LEU A 84 -16.59 9.33 -1.08
N VAL A 85 -17.68 10.07 -1.31
CA VAL A 85 -18.48 10.67 -0.22
C VAL A 85 -19.01 9.59 0.71
N ARG A 86 -19.56 8.50 0.15
CA ARG A 86 -20.06 7.36 0.94
C ARG A 86 -18.96 6.67 1.73
N LEU A 87 -17.79 6.47 1.14
CA LEU A 87 -16.65 5.88 1.86
C LEU A 87 -16.21 6.78 3.03
N ARG A 88 -16.14 8.09 2.81
CA ARG A 88 -15.80 9.06 3.86
C ARG A 88 -16.81 9.04 5.01
N SER A 89 -18.10 8.79 4.75
CA SER A 89 -19.09 8.66 5.82
C SER A 89 -18.96 7.36 6.62
N LEU A 90 -18.49 6.27 5.98
CA LEU A 90 -18.31 4.95 6.62
C LEU A 90 -16.96 4.82 7.37
N LEU A 91 -16.02 5.74 7.13
CA LEU A 91 -14.68 5.72 7.73
C LEU A 91 -14.65 5.51 9.26
N PRO A 92 -15.53 6.15 10.07
CA PRO A 92 -15.54 5.93 11.52
C PRO A 92 -15.80 4.48 11.94
N GLU A 93 -16.58 3.75 11.15
CA GLU A 93 -16.87 2.33 11.38
C GLU A 93 -15.75 1.44 10.82
N LEU A 94 -15.22 1.79 9.63
CA LEU A 94 -14.24 1.00 8.91
C LEU A 94 -12.79 1.13 9.43
N ASP A 95 -12.42 2.27 10.04
CA ASP A 95 -11.15 2.47 10.72
C ASP A 95 -11.36 2.89 12.18
N PRO A 96 -11.65 1.94 13.09
CA PRO A 96 -11.79 2.21 14.52
C PRO A 96 -10.53 2.84 15.13
N THR A 97 -9.37 2.70 14.48
CA THR A 97 -8.11 3.27 14.95
C THR A 97 -7.98 4.76 14.68
N LYS A 98 -8.88 5.35 13.88
CA LYS A 98 -8.93 6.77 13.52
C LYS A 98 -7.59 7.27 12.98
N ARG A 99 -6.86 6.41 12.26
CA ARG A 99 -5.56 6.70 11.67
C ARG A 99 -5.69 7.21 10.24
N VAL A 100 -6.86 7.02 9.63
CA VAL A 100 -7.21 7.58 8.32
C VAL A 100 -8.15 8.76 8.53
N TYR A 101 -7.73 9.93 8.05
CA TYR A 101 -8.58 11.13 8.05
C TYR A 101 -9.38 11.19 6.75
N ALA A 102 -10.66 11.57 6.82
CA ALA A 102 -11.53 11.66 5.64
C ALA A 102 -10.98 12.60 4.55
N ALA A 103 -10.27 13.66 4.96
CA ALA A 103 -9.60 14.59 4.06
C ALA A 103 -8.41 13.97 3.30
N GLU A 104 -7.81 12.89 3.82
CA GLU A 104 -6.74 12.15 3.13
C GLU A 104 -7.27 11.18 2.07
N LEU A 105 -8.58 10.88 2.08
CA LEU A 105 -9.21 10.09 1.03
C LEU A 105 -9.48 10.97 -0.18
N THR A 106 -8.49 11.10 -1.07
CA THR A 106 -8.66 11.70 -2.39
C THR A 106 -8.96 10.64 -3.43
N ASP A 107 -9.42 11.05 -4.62
CA ASP A 107 -9.67 10.12 -5.73
C ASP A 107 -8.45 9.27 -6.09
N THR A 108 -7.25 9.86 -6.04
CA THR A 108 -5.98 9.17 -6.25
C THR A 108 -5.68 8.15 -5.15
N HIS A 109 -5.78 8.53 -3.88
CA HIS A 109 -5.47 7.61 -2.77
C HIS A 109 -6.45 6.44 -2.63
N PHE A 110 -7.72 6.65 -2.96
CA PHE A 110 -8.73 5.60 -2.99
C PHE A 110 -8.59 4.70 -4.22
N GLY A 111 -8.19 5.27 -5.37
CA GLY A 111 -8.02 4.58 -6.65
C GLY A 111 -6.89 3.57 -6.71
N ASP A 112 -5.79 3.86 -6.03
CA ASP A 112 -4.53 3.17 -6.34
C ASP A 112 -4.37 1.79 -5.68
N ALA A 113 -5.17 1.46 -4.66
CA ALA A 113 -4.95 0.26 -3.87
C ALA A 113 -6.23 -0.32 -3.22
N TRP A 114 -6.93 -1.16 -3.98
CA TRP A 114 -8.11 -1.90 -3.53
C TRP A 114 -8.09 -3.37 -3.98
N LEU A 115 -8.83 -4.22 -3.28
CA LEU A 115 -8.98 -5.64 -3.57
C LEU A 115 -10.45 -6.08 -3.46
N PRO A 116 -10.95 -6.92 -4.38
CA PRO A 116 -12.25 -7.56 -4.22
C PRO A 116 -12.19 -8.62 -3.12
N THR A 117 -13.26 -8.69 -2.33
CA THR A 117 -13.51 -9.72 -1.32
C THR A 117 -14.83 -10.44 -1.60
N SER A 118 -15.16 -11.48 -0.86
CA SER A 118 -16.48 -12.15 -1.01
C SER A 118 -17.63 -11.27 -0.55
N ALA A 119 -17.36 -10.30 0.34
CA ALA A 119 -18.36 -9.40 0.91
C ALA A 119 -18.39 -8.02 0.24
N GLY A 120 -17.54 -7.76 -0.77
CA GLY A 120 -17.46 -6.47 -1.43
C GLY A 120 -16.02 -6.05 -1.73
N LEU A 121 -15.62 -4.86 -1.27
CA LEU A 121 -14.32 -4.25 -1.59
C LEU A 121 -13.54 -3.93 -0.32
N GLN A 122 -12.23 -4.16 -0.37
CA GLN A 122 -11.28 -3.76 0.66
C GLN A 122 -10.31 -2.71 0.11
N VAL A 123 -10.23 -1.55 0.75
CA VAL A 123 -9.18 -0.55 0.47
C VAL A 123 -7.96 -0.90 1.30
N VAL A 124 -6.78 -0.96 0.66
CA VAL A 124 -5.53 -1.33 1.32
C VAL A 124 -4.54 -0.17 1.26
N ARG A 125 -3.86 0.11 2.38
CA ARG A 125 -2.88 1.20 2.47
C ARG A 125 -1.59 0.69 3.11
N ALA A 126 -0.44 1.08 2.56
CA ALA A 126 0.83 0.92 3.25
C ALA A 126 0.89 1.93 4.41
N ARG A 127 1.06 1.45 5.65
CA ARG A 127 1.32 2.34 6.78
C ARG A 127 2.68 3.00 6.59
N ARG A 128 2.74 4.35 6.58
CA ARG A 128 4.01 5.07 6.71
C ARG A 128 4.56 4.85 8.11
N ALA A 129 5.83 4.43 8.20
CA ALA A 129 6.53 4.39 9.48
C ALA A 129 6.63 5.83 10.03
N ARG A 130 6.15 6.06 11.26
CA ARG A 130 6.34 7.37 11.91
C ARG A 130 7.82 7.52 12.28
N ARG A 131 8.44 8.62 11.86
CA ARG A 131 9.76 9.02 12.40
C ARG A 131 9.60 9.24 13.90
N ARG A 132 10.15 8.33 14.71
CA ARG A 132 10.34 8.58 16.14
C ARG A 132 11.45 9.62 16.24
N ARG A 133 11.11 10.90 16.44
CA ARG A 133 12.11 11.92 16.78
C ARG A 133 12.72 11.50 18.12
N LEU A 134 13.93 10.95 18.08
CA LEU A 134 14.76 10.83 19.27
C LEU A 134 15.10 12.27 19.68
N ARG A 135 14.56 12.73 20.81
CA ARG A 135 15.06 13.96 21.44
C ARG A 135 16.49 13.68 21.91
N PRO A 136 17.48 14.54 21.61
CA PRO A 136 18.79 14.42 22.24
C PRO A 136 18.61 14.59 23.75
N ARG A 137 19.16 13.66 24.52
CA ARG A 137 19.33 13.83 25.98
C ARG A 137 20.27 15.01 26.18
N SER A 138 19.79 16.08 26.80
CA SER A 138 20.66 17.13 27.33
C SER A 138 21.50 16.53 28.46
N GLY A 139 22.77 16.25 28.18
CA GLY A 139 23.76 15.94 29.20
C GLY A 139 24.25 17.24 29.81
N ALA A 140 24.03 17.40 31.11
CA ALA A 140 24.52 18.51 31.91
C ALA A 140 26.04 18.65 31.79
N MET A 141 26.50 19.84 31.43
CA MET A 141 27.90 20.23 31.49
C MET A 141 28.21 20.61 32.94
N GLY A 142 28.73 19.64 33.69
CA GLY A 142 29.28 19.87 35.02
C GLY A 142 30.55 20.72 34.94
N THR A 143 30.57 21.80 35.69
CA THR A 143 31.73 22.66 35.93
C THR A 143 32.77 21.92 36.78
N HIS A 144 33.98 21.74 36.26
CA HIS A 144 35.19 21.53 37.06
C HIS A 144 36.40 22.11 36.32
N ARG A 145 36.76 23.35 36.63
CA ARG A 145 38.01 23.74 37.29
C ARG A 145 38.07 25.26 37.44
#